data_AF-A0A6G0YDY3-F1
#
_entry.id   AF-A0A6G0YDY3-F1
#
_cell.length_a   1.000
_cell.length_b   1.000
_cell.length_c   1.000
_cell.angle_alpha   90.00
_cell.angle_beta   90.00
_cell.angle_gamma   90.00
#
_symmetry.space_group_name_H-M   'P 1'
#
loop_
_entity.id
_entity.type
_entity.pdbx_description
1 polymer ?
#
loop_
_entity_poly.entity_id
_entity_poly.type
_entity_poly.pdbx_seq_one_letter_code
_entity_poly.pdbx_strand_id
1 'polypeptide(L)' 'YRTLIRYLKEENVSFYTNQIHEDNPYRVVVSNLHLPTSIKLIKEKLGNCGFLARNINNVLHYQSKTPLPRRT' A
#
# COMPACT_ATOMS: atom_id res chain seq x y z
N TYR A 1 -6.49 9.41 -19.21
CA TYR A 1 -7.51 9.22 -18.13
C TYR A 1 -7.50 10.34 -17.09
N ARG A 2 -6.48 10.49 -16.23
CA ARG A 2 -6.45 11.51 -15.15
C ARG A 2 -6.64 12.96 -15.62
N THR A 3 -6.00 13.35 -16.73
CA THR A 3 -6.15 14.68 -17.34
C THR A 3 -7.59 14.96 -17.78
N LEU A 4 -8.27 13.94 -18.31
CA LEU A 4 -9.63 14.04 -18.83
C LEU A 4 -10.65 14.14 -17.69
N ILE A 5 -10.46 13.37 -16.61
CA ILE A 5 -11.24 13.51 -15.37
C ILE A 5 -11.04 14.89 -14.74
N ARG A 6 -9.82 15.43 -14.75
CA ARG A 6 -9.55 16.77 -14.24
C ARG A 6 -10.33 17.82 -15.04
N TYR A 7 -10.26 17.75 -16.35
CA TYR A 7 -11.00 18.65 -17.25
C TYR A 7 -12.52 18.57 -17.02
N LEU A 8 -13.11 17.37 -16.95
CA LEU A 8 -14.56 17.21 -16.71
C LEU A 8 -15.01 17.76 -15.34
N LYS A 9 -14.14 17.71 -14.33
CA LYS A 9 -14.40 18.35 -13.02
C LYS A 9 -14.34 19.87 -13.11
N GLU A 10 -13.38 20.42 -13.86
CA GLU A 10 -13.24 21.86 -14.06
C GLU A 10 -14.47 22.43 -14.80
N GLU A 11 -15.00 21.70 -15.77
CA GLU A 11 -16.21 22.07 -16.54
C GLU A 11 -17.55 21.78 -15.81
N ASN A 12 -17.52 21.32 -14.56
CA ASN A 12 -18.71 20.99 -13.75
C ASN A 12 -19.70 20.00 -14.44
N VAL A 13 -19.18 19.11 -15.28
CA VAL A 13 -20.00 18.10 -15.96
C VAL A 13 -20.24 16.92 -15.01
N SER A 14 -21.49 16.44 -14.93
CA SER A 14 -21.80 15.23 -14.17
C SER A 14 -21.31 13.99 -14.92
N PHE A 15 -20.45 13.19 -14.28
CA PHE A 15 -19.94 11.94 -14.84
C PHE A 15 -19.78 10.87 -13.76
N TYR A 16 -19.89 9.60 -14.17
CA TYR A 16 -19.65 8.44 -13.31
C TYR A 16 -18.30 7.81 -13.66
N THR A 17 -17.39 7.72 -12.69
CA THR A 17 -16.16 6.93 -12.82
C THR A 17 -16.33 5.62 -12.08
N ASN A 18 -16.45 4.53 -12.83
CA ASN A 18 -16.28 3.20 -12.26
C ASN A 18 -14.78 2.93 -12.16
N GLN A 19 -14.26 2.86 -10.93
CA GLN A 19 -12.89 2.41 -10.70
C GLN A 19 -12.83 0.90 -10.95
N ILE A 20 -11.92 0.48 -11.83
CA ILE A 20 -11.70 -0.95 -12.07
C ILE A 20 -11.06 -1.49 -10.80
N HIS A 21 -11.80 -2.29 -10.04
CA HIS A 21 -11.34 -2.77 -8.73
C HIS A 21 -10.12 -3.70 -8.81
N GLU A 22 -9.86 -4.28 -9.99
CA GLU A 22 -8.71 -5.17 -10.26
C GLU A 22 -7.35 -4.45 -10.19
N ASP A 23 -7.30 -3.14 -10.47
CA ASP A 23 -6.07 -2.35 -10.46
C ASP A 23 -5.74 -1.74 -9.07
N ASN A 24 -6.50 -2.10 -8.04
CA ASN A 24 -6.23 -1.58 -6.71
C ASN A 24 -4.94 -2.17 -6.13
N PRO A 25 -4.06 -1.33 -5.53
CA PRO A 25 -2.85 -1.82 -4.91
C PRO A 25 -3.20 -2.73 -3.72
N TYR A 26 -2.57 -3.90 -3.66
CA TYR A 26 -2.75 -4.84 -2.56
C TYR A 26 -2.10 -4.33 -1.26
N ARG A 27 -2.74 -4.63 -0.14
CA ARG A 27 -2.18 -4.45 1.20
C ARG A 27 -1.88 -5.80 1.81
N VAL A 28 -0.61 -6.05 2.09
CA VAL A 28 -0.12 -7.32 2.65
C VAL A 28 0.51 -7.07 4.02
N VAL A 29 0.24 -7.97 4.97
CA VAL A 29 0.91 -7.98 6.28
C VAL A 29 1.91 -9.14 6.28
N VAL A 30 3.19 -8.80 6.36
CA VAL A 30 4.27 -9.79 6.50
C VAL A 30 4.57 -9.97 7.99
N SER A 31 4.32 -11.17 8.51
CA SER A 31 4.62 -11.56 9.88
C SER A 31 5.86 -12.45 9.93
N ASN A 32 6.41 -12.67 11.13
CA ASN A 32 7.58 -13.52 11.37
C ASN A 32 8.90 -13.08 10.73
N LEU A 33 9.08 -11.77 10.52
CA LEU A 33 10.38 -11.21 10.13
C LEU A 33 11.33 -11.17 11.33
N HIS A 34 12.61 -11.48 11.09
CA HIS A 34 13.65 -11.34 12.10
C HIS A 34 13.88 -9.85 12.44
N LEU A 35 14.14 -9.56 13.72
CA LEU A 35 13.87 -8.25 14.34
C LEU A 35 14.63 -7.04 13.76
N PRO A 36 15.79 -7.15 13.08
CA PRO A 36 16.41 -6.01 12.42
C PRO A 36 16.33 -6.14 10.89
N THR A 37 15.19 -6.57 10.35
CA THR A 37 15.01 -6.52 8.89
C THR A 37 14.77 -5.07 8.46
N SER A 38 15.75 -4.47 7.80
CA SER A 38 15.62 -3.09 7.32
C SER A 38 14.56 -2.97 6.22
N ILE A 39 13.83 -1.85 6.18
CA ILE A 39 12.83 -1.57 5.14
C ILE A 39 13.46 -1.62 3.74
N LYS A 40 14.74 -1.22 3.61
CA LYS A 40 15.50 -1.29 2.36
C LYS A 40 15.61 -2.72 1.83
N LEU A 41 15.99 -3.65 2.71
CA LEU A 41 16.11 -5.07 2.37
C LEU A 41 14.76 -5.67 1.97
N ILE A 42 13.67 -5.27 2.64
CA ILE A 42 12.32 -5.71 2.28
C ILE A 42 11.95 -5.20 0.88
N LYS A 43 12.20 -3.91 0.58
CA LYS A 43 11.94 -3.32 -0.74
C LYS A 43 12.73 -4.02 -1.83
N GLU A 44 14.02 -4.27 -1.60
CA GLU A 44 14.90 -4.94 -2.55
C GLU A 44 14.40 -6.36 -2.85
N LYS A 45 14.12 -7.16 -1.81
CA LYS A 45 13.60 -8.52 -2.00
C LYS A 45 12.26 -8.55 -2.71
N LEU A 46 11.35 -7.63 -2.37
CA LEU A 46 10.07 -7.50 -3.08
C LEU A 46 10.28 -7.13 -4.55
N GLY A 47 11.22 -6.22 -4.83
CA GLY A 47 11.61 -5.85 -6.20
C GLY A 47 12.16 -7.04 -6.99
N ASN A 48 13.02 -7.85 -6.38
CA ASN A 48 13.56 -9.08 -6.99
C ASN A 48 12.46 -10.13 -7.27
N CYS A 49 11.36 -10.10 -6.51
CA CYS A 49 10.18 -10.92 -6.77
C CYS A 49 9.20 -10.30 -7.79
N GLY A 50 9.52 -9.15 -8.40
CA GLY A 50 8.67 -8.46 -9.37
C GLY A 50 7.59 -7.56 -8.76
N PHE A 51 7.64 -7.28 -7.46
CA PHE A 51 6.66 -6.43 -6.78
C PHE A 51 7.21 -5.04 -6.48
N LEU A 52 6.36 -4.01 -6.66
CA LEU A 52 6.66 -2.63 -6.30
C LEU A 52 5.96 -2.23 -5.00
N ALA A 53 6.72 -2.16 -3.91
CA ALA A 53 6.22 -1.72 -2.61
C ALA A 53 6.20 -0.19 -2.49
N ARG A 54 5.01 0.42 -2.60
CA ARG A 54 4.84 1.88 -2.46
C ARG A 54 5.08 2.38 -1.04
N ASN A 55 4.57 1.65 -0.05
CA ASN A 55 4.66 2.04 1.36
C ASN A 55 4.87 0.79 2.23
N ILE A 56 5.78 0.87 3.19
CA ILE A 56 6.09 -0.19 4.16
C ILE A 56 6.10 0.46 5.53
N ASN A 57 5.17 0.04 6.38
CA ASN A 57 5.05 0.53 7.75
C ASN A 57 5.01 -0.65 8.72
N ASN A 58 5.61 -0.45 9.89
CA ASN A 58 5.47 -1.41 10.99
C ASN A 58 4.02 -1.42 11.45
N VAL A 59 3.46 -2.62 11.62
CA VAL A 59 2.12 -2.77 12.17
C VAL A 59 2.20 -2.60 13.68
N LEU A 60 1.50 -1.59 14.18
CA LEU A 60 1.43 -1.25 15.60
C LEU A 60 0.00 -1.47 16.10
N HIS A 61 -0.13 -1.75 17.40
CA HIS A 61 -1.41 -1.75 18.07
C HIS A 61 -2.05 -0.35 17.98
N TYR A 62 -3.35 -0.28 17.68
CA TYR A 62 -4.03 0.96 17.33
C TYR A 62 -3.99 1.99 18.47
N GLN A 63 -4.23 1.56 19.71
CA GLN A 63 -4.30 2.46 20.88
C GLN A 63 -2.92 2.75 21.46
N SER A 64 -2.19 1.71 21.87
CA SER A 64 -0.90 1.84 22.58
C SER A 64 0.27 2.20 21.67
N LYS A 65 0.12 2.08 20.34
CA LYS A 65 1.20 2.24 19.35
C LYS A 65 2.42 1.33 19.60
N THR A 66 2.24 0.28 20.38
CA THR A 66 3.27 -0.73 20.64
C THR A 66 3.32 -1.74 19.49
N PRO A 67 4.47 -2.39 19.24
CA PRO A 67 4.56 -3.49 18.27
C PRO A 67 3.53 -4.60 18.58
N LEU A 68 3.01 -5.25 17.54
CA LEU A 68 2.14 -6.40 17.73
C LEU A 68 2.91 -7.58 18.34
N PRO A 69 2.28 -8.37 19.23
CA PRO A 69 2.90 -9.56 19.80
C PRO A 69 3.22 -10.57 18.70
N ARG A 70 4.34 -11.30 18.84
CA ARG A 70 4.65 -12.42 17.95
C ARG A 70 3.62 -13.53 18.19
N ARG A 71 3.04 -14.06 17.12
CA ARG A 71 2.31 -15.34 17.18
C ARG A 71 3.33 -16.44 17.39
N THR A 72 3.43 -16.94 18.63
CA THR A 72 4.11 -18.19 19.00
C THR A 72 3.30 -19.39 18.55
#